data_AF-A0A6J7ZSM2-F1
#
_entry.id   AF-A0A6J7ZSM2-F1
#
_cell.length_a   1.000
_cell.length_b   1.000
_cell.length_c   1.000
_cell.angle_alpha   90.00
_cell.angle_beta   90.00
_cell.angle_gamma   90.00
#
_symmetry.space_group_name_H-M   'P 1'
#
loop_
_entity.id
_entity.type
_entity.pdbx_description
1 polymer ?
#
loop_
_entity_poly.entity_id
_entity_poly.type
_entity_poly.pdbx_seq_one_letter_code
_entity_poly.pdbx_strand_id
1 'polypeptide(L)'
;MEVGCGEATTLRGVIEKLSHVPEYSLGFDLSWSRVAHGLHYLSEKQIQASLFVADLFNIPLADDSIDIVYTSHSLEPNGGREKEAIKELLRVARHAVVLIEPIYELASPEAQERMRYHGYIRGLKDVATQLGAVVTNYKLLDFTPNPLNPSGLLLLEKATTVNSTVGISWSCPLTRTRLEDIGDVFESKETGLVYPVLRGIPMLNASNAIVASGITDGTIN
;
A
#
# COMPACT_ATOMS: atom_id res chain seq x y z
N MET A 1 3.02 3.47 5.68
CA MET A 1 1.77 3.22 4.93
C MET A 1 1.52 1.72 4.85
N GLU A 2 0.29 1.29 5.13
CA GLU A 2 -0.15 -0.08 4.88
C GLU A 2 -0.77 -0.23 3.49
N VAL A 3 -0.30 -1.20 2.73
CA VAL A 3 -0.84 -1.54 1.42
C VAL A 3 -1.75 -2.75 1.54
N GLY A 4 -3.00 -2.64 1.10
CA GLY A 4 -4.04 -3.66 1.30
C GLY A 4 -4.48 -3.74 2.75
N CYS A 5 -4.83 -2.59 3.35
CA CYS A 5 -5.12 -2.47 4.77
C CYS A 5 -6.47 -3.05 5.21
N GLY A 6 -7.35 -3.40 4.26
CA GLY A 6 -8.70 -3.86 4.56
C GLY A 6 -9.45 -2.92 5.51
N GLU A 7 -9.91 -3.47 6.63
CA GLU A 7 -10.59 -2.77 7.71
C GLU A 7 -9.61 -2.09 8.72
N ALA A 8 -8.35 -1.87 8.32
CA ALA A 8 -7.30 -1.17 9.07
C ALA A 8 -6.97 -1.76 10.45
N THR A 9 -7.21 -3.06 10.66
CA THR A 9 -6.96 -3.73 11.94
C THR A 9 -5.47 -3.82 12.27
N THR A 10 -4.64 -4.18 11.28
CA THR A 10 -3.18 -4.18 11.40
C THR A 10 -2.64 -2.76 11.57
N LEU A 11 -3.08 -1.81 10.73
CA LEU A 11 -2.68 -0.41 10.79
C LEU A 11 -2.89 0.19 12.18
N ARG A 12 -4.07 -0.04 12.75
CA ARG A 12 -4.41 0.37 14.12
C ARG A 12 -3.38 -0.16 15.12
N GLY A 13 -3.13 -1.47 15.09
CA GLY A 13 -2.19 -2.13 16.00
C GLY A 13 -0.75 -1.66 15.83
N VAL A 14 -0.30 -1.40 14.60
CA VAL A 14 1.04 -0.87 14.32
C VAL A 14 1.18 0.52 14.92
N ILE A 15 0.26 1.44 14.62
CA ILE A 15 0.32 2.84 15.11
C ILE A 15 0.37 2.89 16.63
N GLU A 16 -0.47 2.11 17.32
CA GLU A 16 -0.50 2.04 18.79
C GLU A 16 0.81 1.53 19.42
N LYS A 17 1.61 0.79 18.66
CA LYS A 17 2.87 0.17 19.14
C LYS A 17 4.10 0.98 18.75
N LEU A 18 3.97 1.98 17.90
CA LEU A 18 5.09 2.86 17.56
C LEU A 18 5.44 3.74 18.76
N SER A 19 6.74 3.78 19.09
CA SER A 19 7.26 4.68 20.13
C SER A 19 7.18 6.16 19.71
N HIS A 20 7.14 6.42 18.41
CA HIS A 20 7.03 7.74 17.82
C HIS A 20 5.88 7.72 16.82
N VAL A 21 4.88 8.57 17.04
CA VAL A 21 3.74 8.70 16.13
C VAL A 21 4.25 9.40 14.85
N PRO A 22 4.06 8.79 13.67
CA PRO A 22 4.48 9.43 12.42
C PRO A 22 3.59 10.65 12.14
N GLU A 23 4.15 11.65 11.46
CA GLU A 23 3.38 12.82 11.01
C GLU A 23 2.19 12.41 10.13
N TYR A 24 2.39 11.38 9.30
CA TYR A 24 1.35 10.81 8.46
C TYR A 24 1.27 9.29 8.62
N SER A 25 0.07 8.81 8.96
CA SER A 25 -0.29 7.39 8.86
C SER A 25 -1.26 7.21 7.69
N LEU A 26 -0.91 6.32 6.76
CA LEU A 26 -1.69 6.07 5.55
C LEU A 26 -2.02 4.59 5.41
N GLY A 27 -3.16 4.28 4.81
CA GLY A 27 -3.49 2.93 4.35
C GLY A 27 -4.42 2.96 3.15
N PHE A 28 -4.38 1.91 2.33
CA PHE A 28 -5.38 1.77 1.26
C PHE A 28 -5.75 0.31 1.02
N ASP A 29 -6.94 0.13 0.46
CA ASP A 29 -7.42 -1.16 -0.05
C ASP A 29 -8.12 -0.93 -1.39
N LEU A 30 -8.29 -1.97 -2.19
CA LEU A 30 -9.04 -1.88 -3.45
C LEU A 30 -10.54 -1.67 -3.19
N SER A 31 -11.04 -2.16 -2.05
CA SER A 31 -12.45 -2.10 -1.70
C SER A 31 -12.81 -0.86 -0.90
N TRP A 32 -13.67 0.00 -1.47
CA TRP A 32 -14.23 1.15 -0.77
C TRP A 32 -14.94 0.77 0.54
N SER A 33 -15.68 -0.35 0.57
CA SER A 33 -16.42 -0.74 1.77
C SER A 33 -15.48 -1.12 2.91
N ARG A 34 -14.37 -1.80 2.62
CA ARG A 34 -13.35 -2.16 3.62
C ARG A 34 -12.65 -0.92 4.14
N VAL A 35 -12.29 0.01 3.26
CA VAL A 35 -11.74 1.32 3.63
C VAL A 35 -12.71 2.10 4.52
N ALA A 36 -14.01 2.15 4.17
CA ALA A 36 -15.03 2.83 4.96
C ALA A 36 -15.19 2.20 6.36
N HIS A 37 -15.23 0.87 6.44
CA HIS A 37 -15.23 0.15 7.73
C HIS A 37 -13.95 0.43 8.53
N GLY A 38 -12.79 0.47 7.88
CA GLY A 38 -11.52 0.80 8.51
C GLY A 38 -11.49 2.21 9.09
N LEU A 39 -11.98 3.22 8.35
CA LEU A 39 -12.09 4.60 8.86
C LEU A 39 -13.01 4.68 10.08
N HIS A 40 -14.15 4.00 10.04
CA HIS A 40 -15.05 3.94 11.19
C HIS A 40 -14.35 3.30 12.40
N TYR A 41 -13.70 2.16 12.19
CA TYR A 41 -12.96 1.45 13.23
C TYR A 41 -11.83 2.29 13.84
N LEU A 42 -11.04 2.98 13.01
CA LEU A 42 -9.97 3.87 13.47
C LEU A 42 -10.53 5.05 14.27
N SER A 43 -11.66 5.62 13.85
CA SER A 43 -12.35 6.68 14.59
C SER A 43 -12.81 6.20 15.98
N GLU A 44 -13.40 5.00 16.08
CA GLU A 44 -13.80 4.41 17.37
C GLU A 44 -12.59 4.17 18.29
N LYS A 45 -11.43 3.86 17.72
CA LYS A 45 -10.17 3.68 18.45
C LYS A 45 -9.37 4.96 18.65
N GLN A 46 -9.88 6.10 18.18
CA GLN A 46 -9.21 7.41 18.25
C GLN A 46 -7.81 7.39 17.61
N ILE A 47 -7.63 6.59 16.55
CA ILE A 47 -6.38 6.50 15.78
C ILE A 47 -6.49 7.36 14.54
N GLN A 48 -5.51 8.24 14.34
CA GLN A 48 -5.44 9.11 13.18
C GLN A 48 -4.70 8.44 12.03
N ALA A 49 -5.39 8.22 10.91
CA ALA A 49 -4.80 7.83 9.64
C ALA A 49 -5.68 8.29 8.47
N SER A 50 -5.08 8.50 7.30
CA SER A 50 -5.81 8.75 6.06
C SER A 50 -5.92 7.45 5.27
N LEU A 51 -7.17 7.03 5.01
CA LEU A 51 -7.43 5.87 4.17
C LEU A 51 -8.03 6.28 2.82
N PHE A 52 -7.65 5.57 1.76
CA PHE A 52 -8.12 5.81 0.41
C PHE A 52 -8.29 4.49 -0.36
N VAL A 53 -9.00 4.55 -1.49
CA VAL A 53 -9.12 3.41 -2.41
C VAL A 53 -8.03 3.51 -3.46
N ALA A 54 -7.25 2.44 -3.63
CA ALA A 54 -6.18 2.38 -4.64
C ALA A 54 -5.86 0.93 -5.03
N ASP A 55 -5.03 0.79 -6.06
CA ASP A 55 -4.51 -0.48 -6.56
C ASP A 55 -3.03 -0.63 -6.14
N LEU A 56 -2.68 -1.78 -5.58
CA LEU A 56 -1.30 -2.16 -5.21
C LEU A 56 -0.32 -2.00 -6.37
N PHE A 57 -0.77 -2.19 -7.61
CA PHE A 57 0.10 -2.13 -8.79
C PHE A 57 0.23 -0.73 -9.39
N ASN A 58 -0.60 0.22 -8.93
CA ASN A 58 -0.63 1.61 -9.39
C ASN A 58 -0.89 2.53 -8.20
N ILE A 59 0.06 2.57 -7.26
CA ILE A 59 -0.08 3.33 -6.02
C ILE A 59 -0.08 4.84 -6.35
N PRO A 60 -1.08 5.61 -5.90
CA PRO A 60 -1.29 7.01 -6.29
C PRO A 60 -0.41 7.99 -5.51
N LEU A 61 0.85 7.60 -5.29
CA LEU A 61 1.85 8.36 -4.53
C LEU A 61 3.13 8.45 -5.35
N ALA A 62 3.83 9.57 -5.20
CA ALA A 62 5.08 9.83 -5.90
C ALA A 62 6.18 8.84 -5.50
N ASP A 63 7.23 8.78 -6.32
CA ASP A 63 8.42 7.98 -6.02
C ASP A 63 9.08 8.49 -4.73
N ASP A 64 9.61 7.58 -3.92
CA ASP A 64 10.34 7.89 -2.67
C ASP A 64 9.56 8.80 -1.69
N SER A 65 8.22 8.82 -1.77
CA SER A 65 7.40 9.76 -0.99
C SER A 65 7.01 9.24 0.39
N ILE A 66 7.13 7.93 0.64
CA ILE A 66 6.71 7.30 1.90
C ILE A 66 7.90 6.67 2.61
N ASP A 67 8.19 7.09 3.85
CA ASP A 67 9.34 6.59 4.61
C ASP A 67 9.37 5.06 4.73
N ILE A 68 8.25 4.48 5.19
CA ILE A 68 8.09 3.03 5.37
C ILE A 68 6.76 2.59 4.75
N VAL A 69 6.85 1.59 3.87
CA VAL A 69 5.71 0.91 3.27
C VAL A 69 5.67 -0.52 3.79
N TYR A 70 4.48 -1.03 4.08
CA TYR A 70 4.37 -2.42 4.51
C TYR A 70 3.08 -3.08 4.03
N THR A 71 3.10 -4.40 3.96
CA THR A 71 1.94 -5.26 3.67
C THR A 71 1.75 -6.26 4.80
N SER A 72 0.51 -6.75 4.96
CA SER A 72 0.19 -7.81 5.90
C SER A 72 -0.83 -8.76 5.28
N HIS A 73 -0.37 -9.86 4.70
CA HIS A 73 -1.18 -10.83 3.95
C HIS A 73 -1.92 -10.20 2.76
N SER A 74 -1.32 -9.17 2.16
CA SER A 74 -1.95 -8.39 1.09
C SER A 74 -1.41 -8.80 -0.27
N LEU A 75 -0.18 -9.29 -0.32
CA LEU A 75 0.42 -9.81 -1.55
C LEU A 75 0.01 -11.25 -1.84
N GLU A 76 -0.32 -12.02 -0.80
CA GLU A 76 -0.74 -13.43 -0.83
C GLU A 76 -1.53 -13.84 -2.10
N PRO A 77 -2.64 -13.19 -2.50
CA PRO A 77 -3.46 -13.64 -3.63
C PRO A 77 -2.93 -13.28 -5.03
N ASN A 78 -1.73 -12.70 -5.16
CA ASN A 78 -1.24 -12.09 -6.42
C ASN A 78 -0.15 -12.92 -7.12
N GLY A 79 -0.25 -14.26 -7.09
CA GLY A 79 0.74 -15.13 -7.73
C GLY A 79 0.97 -14.83 -9.21
N GLY A 80 2.24 -14.80 -9.63
CA GLY A 80 2.66 -14.46 -10.99
C GLY A 80 2.88 -12.95 -11.22
N ARG A 81 2.61 -12.10 -10.23
CA ARG A 81 2.83 -10.64 -10.29
C ARG A 81 3.87 -10.16 -9.28
N GLU A 82 4.77 -11.05 -8.85
CA GLU A 82 5.78 -10.81 -7.82
C GLU A 82 6.62 -9.56 -8.11
N LYS A 83 7.16 -9.50 -9.32
CA LYS A 83 8.04 -8.42 -9.77
C LYS A 83 7.31 -7.09 -9.83
N GLU A 84 6.06 -7.10 -10.27
CA GLU A 84 5.24 -5.89 -10.35
C GLU A 84 4.91 -5.35 -8.97
N ALA A 85 4.47 -6.22 -8.05
CA ALA A 85 4.16 -5.84 -6.68
C ALA A 85 5.39 -5.27 -5.96
N ILE A 86 6.51 -6.00 -5.94
CA ILE A 86 7.71 -5.55 -5.24
C ILE A 86 8.27 -4.26 -5.87
N LYS A 87 8.27 -4.15 -7.20
CA LYS A 87 8.73 -2.93 -7.88
C LYS A 87 7.89 -1.72 -7.49
N GLU A 88 6.56 -1.85 -7.43
CA GLU A 88 5.68 -0.73 -7.08
C GLU A 88 5.83 -0.34 -5.61
N LEU A 89 5.97 -1.29 -4.70
CA LEU A 89 6.25 -1.01 -3.28
C LEU A 89 7.60 -0.29 -3.10
N LEU A 90 8.66 -0.75 -3.78
CA LEU A 90 9.97 -0.12 -3.76
C LEU A 90 9.98 1.26 -4.42
N ARG A 91 9.10 1.51 -5.39
CA ARG A 91 8.97 2.82 -6.04
C ARG A 91 8.51 3.88 -5.05
N VAL A 92 7.44 3.61 -4.29
CA VAL A 92 6.88 4.59 -3.34
C VAL A 92 7.65 4.66 -2.01
N ALA A 93 8.30 3.57 -1.61
CA ALA A 93 9.07 3.53 -0.37
C ALA A 93 10.38 4.33 -0.51
N ARG A 94 10.66 5.17 0.48
CA ARG A 94 11.89 5.94 0.59
C ARG A 94 12.99 5.15 1.28
N HIS A 95 12.67 4.53 2.42
CA HIS A 95 13.67 3.85 3.25
C HIS A 95 13.49 2.34 3.25
N ALA A 96 12.27 1.86 3.52
CA ALA A 96 12.04 0.43 3.70
C ALA A 96 10.68 -0.04 3.20
N VAL A 97 10.68 -1.30 2.75
CA VAL A 97 9.46 -2.10 2.54
C VAL A 97 9.48 -3.29 3.51
N VAL A 98 8.42 -3.44 4.30
CA VAL A 98 8.24 -4.55 5.24
C VAL A 98 7.12 -5.45 4.72
N LEU A 99 7.45 -6.68 4.34
CA LEU A 99 6.44 -7.65 3.91
C LEU A 99 6.16 -8.62 5.05
N ILE A 100 4.92 -8.63 5.53
CA ILE A 100 4.40 -9.68 6.40
C ILE A 100 3.49 -10.56 5.55
N GLU A 101 4.03 -11.63 5.00
CA GLU A 101 3.34 -12.47 4.01
C GLU A 101 3.60 -13.95 4.30
N PRO A 102 2.75 -14.88 3.83
CA PRO A 102 3.12 -16.28 3.82
C PRO A 102 4.35 -16.52 2.96
N ILE A 103 5.41 -17.09 3.55
CA ILE A 103 6.67 -17.31 2.84
C ILE A 103 6.75 -18.76 2.35
N TYR A 104 6.39 -18.96 1.08
CA TYR A 104 6.38 -20.28 0.42
C TYR A 104 7.68 -21.06 0.62
N GLU A 105 8.83 -20.41 0.43
CA GLU A 105 10.15 -21.05 0.50
C GLU A 105 10.53 -21.50 1.92
N LEU A 106 9.88 -20.97 2.95
CA LEU A 106 10.09 -21.35 4.35
C LEU A 106 8.97 -22.24 4.90
N ALA A 107 7.92 -22.50 4.12
CA ALA A 107 6.75 -23.26 4.54
C ALA A 107 6.96 -24.78 4.45
N SER A 108 6.14 -25.57 5.18
CA SER A 108 6.15 -27.03 5.09
C SER A 108 5.68 -27.51 3.71
N PRO A 109 5.98 -28.76 3.29
CA PRO A 109 5.50 -29.30 2.02
C PRO A 109 3.97 -29.23 1.84
N GLU A 110 3.20 -29.46 2.91
CA GLU A 110 1.74 -29.39 2.90
C GLU A 110 1.25 -27.95 2.72
N ALA A 111 1.88 -27.00 3.44
CA ALA A 111 1.60 -25.58 3.29
C ALA A 111 1.94 -25.10 1.86
N GLN A 112 3.08 -25.52 1.31
CA GLN A 112 3.46 -25.21 -0.06
C GLN A 112 2.47 -25.73 -1.10
N GLU A 113 1.94 -26.95 -0.92
CA GLU A 113 0.91 -27.49 -1.82
C GLU A 113 -0.37 -26.67 -1.76
N ARG A 114 -0.80 -26.29 -0.54
CA ARG A 114 -1.92 -25.38 -0.36
C ARG A 114 -1.69 -24.03 -1.05
N MET A 115 -0.51 -23.45 -0.89
CA MET A 115 -0.15 -22.16 -1.52
C MET A 115 -0.15 -22.26 -3.05
N ARG A 116 0.33 -23.37 -3.62
CA ARG A 116 0.23 -23.64 -5.06
C ARG A 116 -1.23 -23.72 -5.52
N TYR A 117 -2.05 -24.46 -4.79
CA TYR A 117 -3.48 -24.61 -5.09
C TYR A 117 -4.22 -23.28 -5.09
N HIS A 118 -3.89 -22.37 -4.16
CA HIS A 118 -4.51 -21.04 -4.08
C HIS A 118 -3.82 -19.96 -4.93
N GLY A 119 -2.78 -20.31 -5.68
CA GLY A 119 -2.10 -19.36 -6.56
C GLY A 119 -1.36 -18.26 -5.82
N TYR A 120 -0.73 -18.57 -4.69
CA TYR A 120 -0.04 -17.56 -3.89
C TYR A 120 1.19 -16.99 -4.58
N ILE A 121 1.53 -15.77 -4.19
CA ILE A 121 2.82 -15.15 -4.50
C ILE A 121 3.97 -15.97 -3.91
N ARG A 122 5.08 -16.08 -4.65
CA ARG A 122 6.26 -16.88 -4.26
C ARG A 122 7.56 -16.15 -4.63
N GLY A 123 8.71 -16.58 -4.14
CA GLY A 123 10.01 -16.07 -4.57
C GLY A 123 10.26 -14.59 -4.22
N LEU A 124 9.56 -14.04 -3.22
CA LEU A 124 9.60 -12.60 -2.89
C LEU A 124 11.03 -12.11 -2.63
N LYS A 125 11.83 -12.89 -1.88
CA LYS A 125 13.23 -12.57 -1.58
C LYS A 125 14.08 -12.46 -2.86
N ASP A 126 13.97 -13.44 -3.75
CA ASP A 126 14.78 -13.50 -4.96
C ASP A 126 14.40 -12.36 -5.90
N VAL A 127 13.11 -12.10 -6.07
CA VAL A 127 12.60 -10.99 -6.88
C VAL A 127 13.06 -9.64 -6.32
N ALA A 128 12.98 -9.43 -4.99
CA ALA A 128 13.46 -8.21 -4.37
C ALA A 128 14.96 -8.00 -4.58
N THR A 129 15.76 -9.06 -4.44
CA THR A 129 17.22 -9.02 -4.68
C THR A 129 17.53 -8.67 -6.13
N GLN A 130 16.81 -9.26 -7.09
CA GLN A 130 16.95 -8.96 -8.53
C GLN A 130 16.58 -7.52 -8.88
N LEU A 131 15.68 -6.90 -8.11
CA LEU A 131 15.31 -5.49 -8.25
C LEU A 131 16.28 -4.53 -7.53
N GLY A 132 17.34 -5.05 -6.91
CA GLY A 132 18.39 -4.27 -6.27
C GLY A 132 18.09 -3.86 -4.82
N ALA A 133 17.06 -4.42 -4.19
CA ALA A 133 16.78 -4.20 -2.77
C ALA A 133 17.76 -5.01 -1.89
N VAL A 134 18.15 -4.43 -0.75
CA VAL A 134 18.94 -5.14 0.26
C VAL A 134 17.99 -5.85 1.20
N VAL A 135 18.05 -7.18 1.24
CA VAL A 135 17.22 -7.99 2.14
C VAL A 135 17.93 -8.14 3.49
N THR A 136 17.47 -7.45 4.53
CA THR A 136 18.11 -7.46 5.86
C THR A 136 17.43 -8.39 6.87
N ASN A 137 16.20 -8.82 6.60
CA ASN A 137 15.51 -9.82 7.42
C ASN A 137 14.69 -10.75 6.54
N TYR A 138 14.72 -12.05 6.85
CA TYR A 138 13.99 -13.09 6.12
C TYR A 138 13.77 -14.30 7.02
N LYS A 139 12.59 -14.40 7.62
CA LYS A 139 12.27 -15.48 8.57
C LYS A 139 10.76 -15.67 8.71
N LEU A 140 10.34 -16.81 9.25
CA LEU A 140 8.98 -16.97 9.75
C LEU A 140 8.79 -16.19 11.07
N LEU A 141 7.55 -15.78 11.34
CA LEU A 141 7.15 -15.23 12.63
C LEU A 141 6.86 -16.37 13.62
N ASP A 142 7.18 -16.14 14.89
CA ASP A 142 7.01 -17.15 15.95
C ASP A 142 5.54 -17.54 16.16
N PHE A 143 4.62 -16.60 15.93
CA PHE A 143 3.19 -16.83 16.04
C PHE A 143 2.55 -16.96 14.66
N THR A 144 2.06 -18.16 14.37
CA THR A 144 1.34 -18.50 13.14
C THR A 144 0.01 -19.17 13.53
N PRO A 145 -1.14 -18.47 13.44
CA PRO A 145 -2.44 -19.06 13.79
C PRO A 145 -2.81 -20.27 12.93
N ASN A 146 -2.49 -20.21 11.64
CA ASN A 146 -2.73 -21.29 10.69
C ASN A 146 -1.37 -21.85 10.20
N PRO A 147 -0.95 -23.05 10.64
CA PRO A 147 0.33 -23.62 10.23
C PRO A 147 0.43 -23.91 8.73
N LEU A 148 -0.71 -23.97 8.02
CA LEU A 148 -0.76 -24.09 6.56
C LEU A 148 -0.67 -22.74 5.84
N ASN A 149 -0.60 -21.63 6.58
CA ASN A 149 -0.38 -20.28 6.07
C ASN A 149 0.64 -19.51 6.95
N PRO A 150 1.91 -19.98 7.04
CA PRO A 150 2.90 -19.42 7.96
C PRO A 150 3.34 -18.02 7.56
N SER A 151 2.94 -17.03 8.37
CA SER A 151 3.37 -15.64 8.22
C SER A 151 4.87 -15.52 8.44
N GLY A 152 5.55 -14.83 7.54
CA GLY A 152 6.95 -14.49 7.68
C GLY A 152 7.20 -13.00 7.45
N LEU A 153 8.40 -12.57 7.84
CA LEU A 153 8.92 -11.23 7.68
C LEU A 153 9.99 -11.23 6.59
N LEU A 154 9.81 -10.37 5.59
CA LEU A 154 10.86 -9.96 4.67
C LEU A 154 11.05 -8.44 4.79
N LEU A 155 12.23 -8.01 5.22
CA LEU A 155 12.60 -6.58 5.31
C LEU A 155 13.51 -6.21 4.13
N LEU A 156 13.06 -5.24 3.34
CA LEU A 156 13.76 -4.69 2.19
C LEU A 156 14.19 -3.26 2.49
N GLU A 157 15.48 -2.98 2.42
CA GLU A 157 16.07 -1.65 2.61
C GLU A 157 16.52 -1.07 1.27
N LYS A 158 16.32 0.25 1.11
CA LYS A 158 16.85 1.03 -0.01
C LYS A 158 18.12 1.75 0.40
N ALA A 159 19.17 1.61 -0.42
CA ALA A 159 20.50 2.14 -0.15
C ALA A 159 20.62 3.67 -0.29
N THR A 160 19.66 4.32 -0.96
CA THR A 160 19.71 5.76 -1.27
C THR A 160 18.66 6.55 -0.50
N THR A 161 19.12 7.59 0.18
CA THR A 161 18.28 8.62 0.78
C THR A 161 18.14 9.79 -0.19
N VAL A 162 16.91 10.03 -0.66
CA VAL A 162 16.56 11.24 -1.42
C VAL A 162 16.11 12.31 -0.41
N ASN A 163 16.34 13.59 -0.70
CA ASN A 163 15.85 14.69 0.13
C ASN A 163 14.33 14.61 0.29
N SER A 164 13.85 14.81 1.52
CA SER A 164 12.43 14.73 1.86
C SER A 164 11.62 15.86 1.22
N THR A 165 10.54 15.51 0.53
CA THR A 165 9.43 16.43 0.28
C THR A 165 8.58 16.54 1.55
N VAL A 166 8.13 17.76 1.87
CA VAL A 166 7.20 18.00 2.98
C VAL A 166 5.79 17.59 2.56
N GLY A 167 5.09 16.83 3.41
CA GLY A 167 3.71 16.42 3.19
C GLY A 167 3.51 15.22 2.26
N ILE A 168 2.24 14.85 2.04
CA ILE A 168 1.84 13.74 1.17
C ILE A 168 1.91 14.19 -0.29
N SER A 169 2.68 13.47 -1.11
CA SER A 169 2.85 13.74 -2.55
C SER A 169 2.01 12.77 -3.38
N TRP A 170 0.80 13.21 -3.77
CA TRP A 170 -0.12 12.43 -4.59
C TRP A 170 0.27 12.44 -6.08
N SER A 171 0.07 11.30 -6.74
CA SER A 171 0.41 11.08 -8.14
C SER A 171 -0.68 10.30 -8.86
N CYS A 172 -0.95 10.65 -10.12
CA CYS A 172 -1.96 10.02 -10.94
C CYS A 172 -1.62 8.54 -11.16
N PRO A 173 -2.49 7.59 -10.80
CA PRO A 173 -2.23 6.16 -10.98
C PRO A 173 -2.12 5.75 -12.45
N LEU A 174 -2.58 6.60 -13.40
CA LEU A 174 -2.49 6.34 -14.84
C LEU A 174 -1.21 6.92 -15.48
N THR A 175 -0.90 8.18 -15.18
CA THR A 175 0.10 8.96 -15.92
C THR A 175 1.32 9.35 -15.08
N ARG A 176 1.26 9.13 -13.76
CA ARG A 176 2.25 9.56 -12.76
C ARG A 176 2.42 11.07 -12.60
N THR A 177 1.59 11.88 -13.28
CA THR A 177 1.54 13.34 -13.10
C THR A 177 1.06 13.68 -11.69
N ARG A 178 1.43 14.85 -11.17
CA ARG A 178 1.04 15.28 -9.81
C ARG A 178 -0.49 15.39 -9.69
N LEU A 179 -1.01 14.99 -8.53
CA LEU A 179 -2.39 15.23 -8.13
C LEU A 179 -2.47 16.30 -7.04
N GLU A 180 -3.47 17.17 -7.15
CA GLU A 180 -3.85 18.16 -6.12
C GLU A 180 -5.21 17.79 -5.56
N ASP A 181 -5.33 17.77 -4.23
CA ASP A 181 -6.63 17.64 -3.56
C ASP A 181 -7.31 19.01 -3.52
N ILE A 182 -8.44 19.13 -4.22
CA ILE A 182 -9.26 20.36 -4.26
C ILE A 182 -10.59 20.19 -3.51
N GLY A 183 -10.70 19.14 -2.69
CA GLY A 183 -11.80 18.89 -1.76
C GLY A 183 -12.73 17.76 -2.20
N ASP A 184 -13.45 17.92 -3.31
CA ASP A 184 -14.37 16.92 -3.84
C ASP A 184 -13.71 15.97 -4.85
N VAL A 185 -12.55 16.36 -5.38
CA VAL A 185 -11.73 15.54 -6.28
C VAL A 185 -10.22 15.73 -6.04
N PHE A 186 -9.45 14.78 -6.55
CA PHE A 186 -8.02 14.92 -6.78
C PHE A 186 -7.78 15.19 -8.26
N GLU A 187 -7.19 16.34 -8.60
CA GLU A 187 -7.00 16.80 -9.97
C GLU A 187 -5.56 16.64 -10.44
N SER A 188 -5.38 16.15 -11.67
CA SER A 188 -4.15 16.34 -12.43
C SER A 188 -4.33 17.46 -13.47
N LYS A 189 -3.88 18.67 -13.14
CA LYS A 189 -3.94 19.85 -14.03
C LYS A 189 -3.28 19.64 -15.40
N GLU A 190 -2.25 18.80 -15.44
CA GLU A 190 -1.51 18.49 -16.67
C GLU A 190 -2.34 17.66 -17.65
N THR A 191 -3.19 16.76 -17.15
CA THR A 191 -3.93 15.79 -17.97
C THR A 191 -5.43 16.09 -18.05
N GLY A 192 -5.94 16.95 -17.15
CA GLY A 192 -7.36 17.18 -16.97
C GLY A 192 -8.11 15.98 -16.38
N LEU A 193 -7.39 14.99 -15.82
CA LEU A 193 -7.98 13.86 -15.13
C LEU A 193 -8.27 14.21 -13.68
N VAL A 194 -9.43 13.79 -13.19
CA VAL A 194 -9.81 13.93 -11.79
C VAL A 194 -10.24 12.59 -11.21
N TYR A 195 -10.07 12.44 -9.89
CA TYR A 195 -10.49 11.27 -9.13
C TYR A 195 -11.44 11.72 -8.02
N PRO A 196 -12.65 11.18 -7.93
CA PRO A 196 -13.65 11.67 -6.97
C PRO A 196 -13.33 11.30 -5.53
N VAL A 197 -13.84 12.11 -4.60
CA VAL A 197 -13.89 11.80 -3.17
C VAL A 197 -15.29 11.31 -2.81
N LEU A 198 -15.47 9.99 -2.69
CA LEU A 198 -16.76 9.38 -2.42
C LEU A 198 -17.01 9.27 -0.91
N ARG A 199 -17.91 10.11 -0.38
CA ARG A 199 -18.24 10.18 1.07
C ARG A 199 -17.01 10.42 1.94
N GLY A 200 -16.12 11.30 1.50
CA GLY A 200 -14.86 11.61 2.21
C GLY A 200 -13.74 10.60 1.96
N ILE A 201 -13.92 9.61 1.09
CA ILE A 201 -12.90 8.60 0.76
C ILE A 201 -12.37 8.84 -0.66
N PRO A 202 -11.08 9.16 -0.82
CA PRO A 202 -10.48 9.35 -2.14
C PRO A 202 -10.53 8.06 -2.97
N MET A 203 -11.01 8.15 -4.21
CA MET A 203 -11.16 7.02 -5.14
C MET A 203 -10.01 6.97 -6.15
N LEU A 204 -8.78 6.78 -5.67
CA LEU A 204 -7.54 6.95 -6.44
C LEU A 204 -7.10 5.68 -7.19
N ASN A 205 -8.03 5.04 -7.90
CA ASN A 205 -7.74 3.96 -8.84
C ASN A 205 -7.89 4.49 -10.27
N ALA A 206 -7.03 4.02 -11.18
CA ALA A 206 -7.12 4.27 -12.61
C ALA A 206 -8.55 4.14 -13.18
N SER A 207 -9.32 3.14 -12.75
CA SER A 207 -10.70 2.92 -13.20
C SER A 207 -11.70 4.00 -12.78
N ASN A 208 -11.35 4.84 -11.82
CA ASN A 208 -12.20 5.90 -11.29
C ASN A 208 -11.85 7.28 -11.87
N ALA A 209 -10.90 7.33 -12.80
CA ALA A 209 -10.52 8.58 -13.46
C ALA A 209 -11.68 9.14 -14.28
N ILE A 210 -11.91 10.44 -14.16
CA ILE A 210 -12.89 11.21 -14.93
C ILE A 210 -12.15 12.28 -15.69
N VAL A 211 -12.50 12.51 -16.95
CA VAL A 211 -11.99 13.67 -17.70
C VAL A 211 -12.80 14.90 -17.32
N ALA A 212 -12.17 15.86 -16.65
CA ALA A 212 -12.78 17.11 -16.19
C ALA A 212 -11.78 18.28 -16.32
N SER A 213 -11.26 18.51 -17.53
CA SER A 213 -10.20 19.50 -17.81
C SER A 213 -10.55 20.97 -17.55
N GLY A 214 -11.79 21.27 -17.15
CA GLY A 214 -12.25 22.59 -16.76
C GLY A 214 -12.75 22.65 -15.32
N ILE A 215 -12.42 21.66 -14.48
CA ILE A 215 -12.74 21.70 -13.06
C ILE A 215 -11.99 22.86 -12.39
N THR A 216 -12.63 23.49 -11.41
CA THR A 216 -12.07 24.59 -10.64
C THR A 216 -12.45 24.41 -9.18
N ASP A 217 -11.66 24.97 -8.28
CA ASP A 217 -11.93 25.01 -6.84
C ASP A 217 -13.23 25.83 -6.57
N GLY A 218 -14.39 25.19 -6.64
CA GLY A 218 -15.69 25.86 -6.46
C GLY A 218 -16.86 25.15 -7.15
N THR A 219 -18.07 25.34 -6.61
CA THR A 219 -19.31 24.82 -7.18
C THR A 219 -19.47 25.22 -8.64
N ILE A 220 -19.93 24.28 -9.48
CA ILE A 220 -20.35 24.54 -10.85
C ILE A 220 -21.38 25.68 -10.81
N ASN A 221 -21.01 26.85 -11.34
CA ASN A 221 -21.94 27.97 -11.54
C ASN A 221 -22.95 27.65 -12.65
#